data_AF-A0A0F9Q125-F1
#
_entry.id   AF-A0A0F9Q125-F1
#
_cell.length_a   1.000
_cell.length_b   1.000
_cell.length_c   1.000
_cell.angle_alpha   90.00
_cell.angle_beta   90.00
_cell.angle_gamma   90.00
#
_symmetry.space_group_name_H-M   'P 1'
#
loop_
_entity.id
_entity.type
_entity.pdbx_description
1 polymer ?
#
loop_
_entity_poly.entity_id
_entity_poly.type
_entity_poly.pdbx_seq_one_letter_code
_entity_poly.pdbx_strand_id
1 'polypeptide(L)' 'MATIAEMASKGEDKLRRKASAMASNYEAAKTRAVTNFSAVGFGPQRTAAYRDGVQAARYVAPDPGKWSRNWIAKMQE' A
#
# COMPACT_ATOMS: atom_id res chain seq x y z
N MET A 1 9.15 16.47 26.16
CA MET A 1 8.79 16.31 24.73
C MET A 1 9.62 15.19 24.17
N ALA A 2 9.05 14.37 23.28
CA ALA A 2 9.85 13.41 22.52
C ALA A 2 10.73 14.13 21.50
N THR A 3 11.94 13.64 21.30
CA THR A 3 12.85 14.07 20.25
C THR A 3 12.36 13.64 18.86
N ILE A 4 12.90 14.26 17.81
CA ILE A 4 12.63 13.87 16.42
C ILE A 4 12.98 12.39 16.20
N ALA A 5 14.10 11.91 16.73
CA ALA A 5 14.51 10.52 16.61
C ALA A 5 13.51 9.54 17.27
N GLU A 6 13.02 9.86 18.46
CA GLU A 6 12.02 9.05 19.16
C GLU A 6 10.68 9.01 18.41
N MET A 7 10.27 10.14 17.83
CA MET A 7 9.05 10.20 17.01
C MET A 7 9.19 9.38 15.71
N ALA A 8 10.36 9.44 15.06
CA ALA A 8 10.68 8.64 13.88
C ALA A 8 10.65 7.15 14.20
N SER A 9 11.34 6.72 15.25
CA SER A 9 11.34 5.31 15.70
C SER A 9 9.92 4.80 15.97
N LYS A 10 9.10 5.57 16.68
CA LYS A 10 7.69 5.23 16.94
C LYS A 10 6.88 5.04 15.65
N GLY A 11 7.08 5.91 14.67
CA GLY A 11 6.39 5.82 13.39
C GLY A 11 6.87 4.65 12.54
N GLU A 12 8.16 4.37 12.55
CA GLU A 12 8.78 3.25 11.84
C GLU A 12 8.21 1.92 12.35
N ASP A 13 8.18 1.73 13.67
CA ASP A 13 7.60 0.55 14.30
C ASP A 13 6.12 0.40 13.99
N LYS A 14 5.37 1.52 13.97
CA LYS A 14 3.96 1.50 13.60
C LYS A 14 3.77 1.05 12.15
N LEU A 15 4.61 1.52 11.23
CA LEU A 15 4.54 1.13 9.83
C LEU A 15 4.94 -0.34 9.66
N ARG A 16 5.97 -0.80 10.36
CA ARG A 16 6.40 -2.22 10.37
C ARG A 16 5.28 -3.14 10.83
N ARG A 17 4.57 -2.79 11.92
CA ARG A 17 3.40 -3.55 12.40
C ARG A 17 2.24 -3.60 11.41
N LYS A 18 2.06 -2.55 10.59
CA LYS A 18 0.98 -2.47 9.61
C LYS A 18 1.29 -3.15 8.28
N ALA A 19 2.56 -3.38 7.97
CA ALA A 19 2.98 -3.88 6.67
C ALA A 19 2.28 -5.19 6.27
N SER A 20 2.13 -6.13 7.21
CA SER A 20 1.41 -7.39 6.96
C SER A 20 -0.07 -7.16 6.62
N ALA A 21 -0.77 -6.36 7.41
CA ALA A 21 -2.17 -6.02 7.17
C ALA A 21 -2.37 -5.29 5.84
N MET A 22 -1.42 -4.44 5.44
CA MET A 22 -1.47 -3.75 4.14
C MET A 22 -1.39 -4.73 2.97
N ALA A 23 -0.51 -5.74 3.04
CA ALA A 23 -0.40 -6.77 2.01
C ALA A 23 -1.70 -7.59 1.88
N SER A 24 -2.25 -8.07 3.01
CA SER A 24 -3.50 -8.82 3.03
C SER A 24 -4.68 -7.98 2.48
N ASN A 25 -4.75 -6.71 2.87
CA ASN A 25 -5.79 -5.80 2.40
C ASN A 25 -5.69 -5.51 0.89
N TYR A 26 -4.46 -5.42 0.35
CA TYR A 26 -4.23 -5.25 -1.08
C TYR A 26 -4.74 -6.44 -1.88
N GLU A 27 -4.37 -7.68 -1.49
CA GLU A 27 -4.83 -8.87 -2.20
C GLU A 27 -6.36 -9.02 -2.12
N ALA A 28 -6.97 -8.75 -0.95
CA ALA A 28 -8.43 -8.70 -0.82
C ALA A 28 -9.10 -7.62 -1.69
N ALA A 29 -8.42 -6.48 -1.92
CA ALA A 29 -8.93 -5.41 -2.77
C ALA A 29 -8.94 -5.79 -4.25
N LYS A 30 -7.99 -6.63 -4.74
CA LYS A 30 -7.94 -7.08 -6.13
C LYS A 30 -9.23 -7.76 -6.55
N THR A 31 -9.74 -8.68 -5.73
CA THR A 31 -11.01 -9.38 -5.98
C THR A 31 -12.17 -8.40 -6.09
N ARG A 32 -12.31 -7.50 -5.11
CA ARG A 32 -13.38 -6.48 -5.10
C ARG A 32 -13.31 -5.57 -6.32
N ALA A 33 -12.10 -5.18 -6.73
CA ALA A 33 -11.88 -4.34 -7.90
C ALA A 33 -12.38 -5.02 -9.18
N VAL A 34 -12.03 -6.29 -9.41
CA VAL A 34 -12.49 -7.07 -10.57
C VAL A 34 -14.01 -7.25 -10.56
N THR A 35 -14.59 -7.62 -9.41
CA THR A 35 -16.04 -7.80 -9.27
C THR A 35 -16.78 -6.51 -9.61
N ASN A 36 -16.38 -5.39 -9.01
CA ASN A 36 -17.05 -4.10 -9.20
C ASN A 36 -16.86 -3.58 -10.62
N PHE A 37 -15.65 -3.71 -11.20
CA PHE A 37 -15.40 -3.30 -12.58
C PHE A 37 -16.27 -4.08 -13.57
N SER A 38 -16.43 -5.39 -13.34
CA SER A 38 -17.28 -6.25 -14.18
C SER A 38 -18.76 -5.82 -14.12
N ALA A 39 -19.24 -5.41 -12.94
CA ALA A 39 -20.62 -4.99 -12.72
C ALA A 39 -21.00 -3.71 -13.49
N VAL A 40 -20.03 -2.86 -13.86
CA VAL A 40 -20.28 -1.63 -14.63
C VAL A 40 -20.68 -1.93 -16.08
N GLY A 41 -20.27 -3.07 -16.64
CA GLY A 41 -20.73 -3.49 -17.97
C GLY A 41 -19.96 -2.88 -19.16
N PHE A 42 -18.66 -2.57 -19.01
CA PHE A 42 -17.82 -2.03 -20.10
C PHE A 42 -17.54 -2.97 -21.30
N GLY A 43 -18.16 -4.15 -21.32
CA GLY A 43 -17.96 -5.18 -22.33
C GLY A 43 -16.82 -6.17 -22.01
N PRO A 44 -16.85 -7.36 -22.64
CA PRO A 44 -16.04 -8.50 -22.22
C PRO A 44 -14.53 -8.28 -22.40
N GLN A 45 -14.10 -7.65 -23.50
CA GLN A 45 -12.67 -7.43 -23.77
C GLN A 45 -12.01 -6.51 -22.74
N ARG A 46 -12.68 -5.40 -22.39
CA ARG A 46 -12.14 -4.44 -21.41
C ARG A 46 -12.10 -5.03 -20.01
N THR A 47 -13.13 -5.78 -19.63
CA THR A 47 -13.19 -6.48 -18.35
C THR A 47 -12.12 -7.57 -18.25
N ALA A 48 -11.85 -8.31 -19.33
CA ALA A 48 -10.76 -9.29 -19.36
C ALA A 48 -9.40 -8.61 -19.18
N ALA A 49 -9.08 -7.60 -19.99
CA ALA A 49 -7.81 -6.87 -19.88
C ALA A 49 -7.60 -6.24 -18.49
N TYR A 50 -8.67 -5.69 -17.89
CA TYR A 50 -8.61 -5.16 -16.52
C TYR A 50 -8.30 -6.25 -15.49
N ARG A 51 -9.00 -7.39 -15.58
CA ARG A 51 -8.78 -8.53 -14.69
C ARG A 51 -7.35 -9.04 -14.77
N ASP A 52 -6.82 -9.21 -15.98
CA ASP A 52 -5.47 -9.70 -16.20
C ASP A 52 -4.43 -8.74 -15.63
N GLY A 53 -4.64 -7.43 -15.83
CA GLY A 53 -3.81 -6.38 -15.24
C GLY A 53 -3.85 -6.40 -13.71
N VAL A 54 -5.03 -6.54 -13.11
CA VAL A 54 -5.16 -6.67 -11.65
C VAL A 54 -4.49 -7.94 -11.15
N GLN A 55 -4.66 -9.08 -11.82
CA GLN A 55 -4.05 -10.35 -11.41
C GLN A 55 -2.52 -10.28 -11.46
N ALA A 56 -1.96 -9.68 -12.51
CA ALA A 56 -0.52 -9.48 -12.68
C ALA A 56 0.08 -8.46 -11.69
N ALA A 57 -0.73 -7.55 -11.15
CA ALA A 57 -0.27 -6.54 -10.21
C ALA A 57 0.21 -7.16 -8.89
N ARG A 58 1.33 -6.63 -8.39
CA ARG A 58 2.01 -7.10 -7.18
C ARG A 58 2.00 -6.00 -6.12
N TYR A 59 1.77 -6.39 -4.88
CA TYR A 59 1.97 -5.51 -3.74
C TYR A 59 3.46 -5.17 -3.60
N VAL A 60 3.76 -3.88 -3.45
CA VAL A 60 5.10 -3.41 -3.09
C VAL A 60 5.04 -2.95 -1.63
N ALA A 61 5.78 -3.64 -0.76
CA ALA A 61 5.82 -3.31 0.65
C ALA A 61 6.44 -1.92 0.88
N PRO A 62 5.92 -1.12 1.83
CA PRO A 62 6.59 0.09 2.25
C PRO A 62 7.94 -0.27 2.90
N ASP A 63 8.92 0.61 2.75
CA ASP A 63 10.21 0.54 3.46
C ASP A 63 10.14 1.47 4.69
N PRO A 64 10.00 0.92 5.92
CA PRO A 64 9.91 1.72 7.13
C PRO A 64 11.20 2.48 7.42
N GLY A 65 12.36 1.91 7.10
CA GLY A 65 13.65 2.56 7.34
C GLY A 65 13.84 3.75 6.40
N LYS A 66 13.46 3.63 5.13
CA LYS A 66 13.44 4.76 4.19
C LYS A 66 12.47 5.85 4.64
N TRP A 67 11.28 5.46 5.10
CA TRP A 67 10.31 6.41 5.65
C TRP A 67 10.91 7.18 6.84
N SER A 68 11.55 6.48 7.78
CA SER A 68 12.17 7.05 8.98
C SER A 68 13.25 8.09 8.63
N ARG A 69 14.18 7.75 7.74
CA ARG A 69 15.25 8.65 7.27
C ARG A 69 14.69 9.91 6.61
N ASN A 70 13.71 9.77 5.71
CA ASN A 70 13.12 10.89 5.00
C ASN A 70 12.33 11.81 5.93
N TRP A 71 11.65 11.24 6.93
CA TRP A 71 10.88 12.00 7.89
C TRP A 71 11.78 12.83 8.81
N ILE A 72 12.87 12.25 9.32
CA ILE A 72 13.87 12.97 10.12
C ILE A 72 14.43 14.15 9.33
N ALA A 73 14.87 13.91 8.09
CA ALA A 73 15.41 14.96 7.22
C ALA A 73 14.41 16.11 7.04
N LYS A 74 13.12 15.80 6.83
CA LYS A 74 12.08 16.81 6.64
C LYS A 74 11.80 17.64 7.91
N MET A 75 11.92 17.05 9.10
CA MET A 75 11.67 17.75 10.36
C MET A 75 12.86 18.60 10.82
N GLN A 76 14.01 18.49 10.14
CA GLN A 76 15.22 19.27 10.41
C GLN A 76 15.40 20.47 9.46
N GLU A 77 14.48 20.64 8.50
CA GLU A 77 14.39 21.86 7.66
C GLU A 77 13.94 23.08 8.48
#